data_AF-K1S1A7-F1
#
_entry.id   AF-K1S1A7-F1
#
_cell.length_a   1.000
_cell.length_b   1.000
_cell.length_c   1.000
_cell.angle_alpha   90.00
_cell.angle_beta   90.00
_cell.angle_gamma   90.00
#
_symmetry.space_group_name_H-M   'P 1'
#
loop_
_entity.id
_entity.type
_entity.pdbx_description
1 polymer ?
#
loop_
_entity_poly.entity_id
_entity_poly.type
_entity_poly.pdbx_seq_one_letter_code
_entity_poly.pdbx_strand_id
1 'polypeptide(L)'
;TLTYDENEIRRIAIKGFDIARKRKKKVTSVDKANVLDSSRLWRRVVEEVAKGYPDVTLEHMLVDNCAMQLVKDPAQFDVILTENMFGDILSDEASMVTGSIGMLASASLNDTKFGLYEPSHGSAPDIAGKDIANPIATVLSAAMMLRYSF
;
A
#
# COMPACT_ATOMS: atom_id res chain seq x y z
N THR A 1 19.06 -6.77 10.26
CA THR A 1 19.36 -6.97 8.82
C THR A 1 18.05 -6.87 8.06
N LEU A 2 18.01 -6.16 6.93
CA LEU A 2 16.84 -6.13 6.06
C LEU A 2 16.96 -7.29 5.06
N THR A 3 16.06 -8.27 5.17
CA THR A 3 16.10 -9.51 4.39
C THR A 3 14.75 -9.75 3.72
N TYR A 4 14.78 -10.13 2.46
CA TYR A 4 13.61 -10.56 1.70
C TYR A 4 13.92 -11.87 0.98
N ASP A 5 12.95 -12.78 1.01
CA ASP A 5 12.91 -13.91 0.08
C ASP A 5 12.12 -13.54 -1.18
N GLU A 6 12.46 -14.20 -2.30
CA GLU A 6 11.77 -14.07 -3.57
C GLU A 6 10.27 -14.37 -3.45
N ASN A 7 9.88 -15.39 -2.67
CA ASN A 7 8.46 -15.72 -2.50
C ASN A 7 7.69 -14.61 -1.77
N GLU A 8 8.34 -13.94 -0.81
CA GLU A 8 7.75 -12.84 -0.06
C GLU A 8 7.48 -11.63 -0.95
N ILE A 9 8.39 -11.35 -1.87
CA ILE A 9 8.24 -10.28 -2.87
C ILE A 9 7.17 -10.68 -3.90
N ARG A 10 7.22 -11.92 -4.40
CA ARG A 10 6.33 -12.40 -5.45
C ARG A 10 4.86 -12.37 -5.01
N ARG A 11 4.55 -12.81 -3.78
CA ARG A 11 3.17 -12.82 -3.27
C ARG A 11 2.58 -11.41 -3.16
N ILE A 12 3.35 -10.43 -2.65
CA ILE A 12 2.86 -9.06 -2.48
C ILE A 12 2.77 -8.33 -3.83
N ALA A 13 3.70 -8.61 -4.75
CA ALA A 13 3.65 -8.08 -6.10
C ALA A 13 2.39 -8.56 -6.83
N ILE A 14 2.08 -9.86 -6.80
CA ILE A 14 0.86 -10.42 -7.39
C ILE A 14 -0.39 -9.70 -6.86
N LYS A 15 -0.49 -9.52 -5.54
CA LYS A 15 -1.61 -8.76 -4.93
C LYS A 15 -1.67 -7.31 -5.42
N GLY A 16 -0.53 -6.62 -5.48
CA GLY A 16 -0.45 -5.25 -5.99
C GLY A 16 -0.95 -5.13 -7.43
N PHE A 17 -0.54 -6.04 -8.31
CA PHE A 17 -0.99 -6.09 -9.70
C PHE A 17 -2.48 -6.45 -9.84
N ASP A 18 -2.98 -7.40 -9.05
CA ASP A 18 -4.41 -7.76 -9.02
C ASP A 18 -5.29 -6.58 -8.56
N ILE A 19 -4.82 -5.81 -7.58
CA ILE A 19 -5.49 -4.59 -7.14
C ILE A 19 -5.46 -3.54 -8.25
N ALA A 20 -4.31 -3.33 -8.90
CA ALA A 20 -4.17 -2.36 -9.98
C ALA A 20 -5.11 -2.67 -11.17
N ARG A 21 -5.27 -3.95 -11.54
CA ARG A 21 -6.21 -4.39 -12.59
C ARG A 21 -7.66 -3.95 -12.36
N LYS A 22 -8.08 -3.83 -11.09
CA LYS A 22 -9.42 -3.39 -10.69
C LYS A 22 -9.53 -1.88 -10.51
N ARG A 23 -8.44 -1.14 -10.74
CA ARG A 23 -8.34 0.31 -10.54
C ARG A 23 -7.92 1.00 -11.84
N LYS A 24 -6.89 1.83 -11.84
CA LYS A 24 -6.40 2.58 -13.01
C LYS A 24 -5.29 1.83 -13.76
N LYS A 25 -5.04 0.57 -13.42
CA LYS A 25 -4.07 -0.31 -14.06
C LYS A 25 -2.64 0.25 -14.06
N LYS A 26 -2.21 0.83 -12.93
CA LYS A 26 -0.84 1.32 -12.75
C LYS A 26 -0.26 0.85 -11.41
N VAL A 27 0.95 0.31 -11.43
CA VAL A 27 1.76 -0.03 -10.25
C VAL A 27 3.04 0.78 -10.25
N THR A 28 3.26 1.54 -9.19
CA THR A 28 4.54 2.20 -8.88
C THR A 28 5.25 1.34 -7.85
N SER A 29 6.27 0.60 -8.29
CA SER A 29 7.14 -0.18 -7.40
C SER A 29 8.21 0.72 -6.79
N VAL A 30 8.21 0.83 -5.46
CA VAL A 30 9.14 1.69 -4.72
C VAL A 30 10.25 0.88 -4.09
N ASP A 31 11.49 1.32 -4.31
CA ASP A 31 12.68 0.62 -3.84
C ASP A 31 13.87 1.58 -3.57
N LYS A 32 15.02 1.02 -3.18
CA LYS A 32 16.31 1.75 -3.14
C LYS A 32 17.41 0.95 -3.87
N ALA A 33 17.11 0.48 -5.09
CA ALA A 33 17.99 -0.45 -5.84
C ALA A 33 19.36 0.13 -6.21
N ASN A 34 19.55 1.44 -6.11
CA ASN A 34 20.85 2.09 -6.27
C ASN A 34 21.82 1.81 -5.11
N VAL A 35 21.32 1.42 -3.94
CA VAL A 35 22.13 1.16 -2.73
C VAL A 35 21.92 -0.25 -2.17
N LEU A 36 20.68 -0.76 -2.18
CA LEU A 36 20.33 -2.00 -1.48
C LEU A 36 20.23 -3.20 -2.42
N ASP A 37 20.90 -4.30 -2.07
CA ASP A 37 20.81 -5.57 -2.81
C ASP A 37 19.41 -6.21 -2.68
N SER A 38 18.76 -6.08 -1.53
CA SER A 38 17.37 -6.49 -1.34
C SER A 38 16.43 -5.80 -2.33
N SER A 39 16.62 -4.50 -2.56
CA SER A 39 15.83 -3.72 -3.51
C SER A 39 16.14 -4.08 -4.96
N ARG A 40 17.34 -4.59 -5.28
CA ARG A 40 17.65 -5.14 -6.61
C ARG A 40 16.93 -6.47 -6.83
N LEU A 41 16.87 -7.33 -5.81
CA LEU A 41 16.05 -8.54 -5.83
C LEU A 41 14.56 -8.18 -5.98
N TRP A 42 14.09 -7.20 -5.20
CA TRP A 42 12.72 -6.67 -5.29
C TRP A 42 12.34 -6.32 -6.72
N ARG A 43 13.15 -5.45 -7.35
CA ARG A 43 12.90 -4.99 -8.72
C ARG A 43 12.84 -6.16 -9.70
N ARG A 44 13.80 -7.09 -9.64
CA ARG A 44 13.85 -8.26 -10.52
C ARG A 44 12.57 -9.10 -10.40
N VAL A 45 12.16 -9.42 -9.18
CA VAL A 45 10.97 -10.26 -8.94
C VAL A 45 9.69 -9.54 -9.36
N VAL A 46 9.58 -8.23 -9.11
CA VAL A 46 8.43 -7.42 -9.54
C VAL A 46 8.35 -7.37 -11.07
N GLU A 47 9.47 -7.17 -11.77
CA GLU A 47 9.53 -7.19 -13.24
C GLU A 47 9.13 -8.56 -13.81
N GLU A 48 9.53 -9.65 -13.16
CA GLU A 48 9.11 -11.00 -13.55
C GLU A 48 7.60 -11.20 -13.38
N VAL A 49 7.03 -10.77 -12.25
CA VAL A 49 5.58 -10.84 -12.02
C VAL A 49 4.83 -10.00 -13.05
N ALA A 50 5.34 -8.81 -13.38
CA ALA A 50 4.72 -7.89 -14.34
C ALA A 50 4.49 -8.51 -15.73
N LYS A 51 5.31 -9.49 -16.15
CA LYS A 51 5.11 -10.23 -17.41
C LYS A 51 3.75 -10.93 -17.48
N GLY A 52 3.16 -11.30 -16.33
CA GLY A 52 1.80 -11.85 -16.23
C GLY A 52 0.68 -10.82 -16.27
N TYR A 53 1.02 -9.52 -16.24
CA TYR A 53 0.08 -8.40 -16.19
C TYR A 53 0.35 -7.38 -17.31
N PRO A 54 0.28 -7.79 -18.59
CA PRO A 54 0.60 -6.91 -19.73
C PRO A 54 -0.36 -5.71 -19.85
N ASP A 55 -1.51 -5.75 -19.20
CA ASP A 55 -2.50 -4.67 -19.16
C ASP A 55 -2.28 -3.66 -18.03
N VAL A 56 -1.28 -3.86 -17.17
CA VAL A 56 -0.93 -2.97 -16.06
C VAL A 56 0.42 -2.31 -16.32
N THR A 57 0.45 -0.98 -16.28
CA THR A 57 1.69 -0.21 -16.38
C THR A 57 2.50 -0.37 -15.11
N LEU A 58 3.73 -0.86 -15.23
CA LEU A 58 4.72 -0.88 -14.16
C LEU A 58 5.70 0.29 -14.32
N GLU A 59 5.93 1.05 -13.25
CA GLU A 59 7.03 1.99 -13.13
C GLU A 59 7.81 1.75 -11.84
N HIS A 60 9.10 2.10 -11.84
CA HIS A 60 9.95 2.03 -10.65
C HIS A 60 10.31 3.44 -10.17
N MET A 61 10.23 3.65 -8.86
CA MET A 61 10.58 4.91 -8.23
C MET A 61 11.45 4.67 -7.01
N LEU A 62 12.47 5.51 -6.80
CA LEU A 62 13.24 5.46 -5.57
C LEU A 62 12.40 6.03 -4.41
N VAL A 63 12.52 5.47 -3.21
CA VAL A 63 11.71 5.85 -2.04
C VAL A 63 11.78 7.34 -1.69
N ASP A 64 12.95 7.97 -1.83
CA ASP A 64 13.15 9.41 -1.61
C ASP A 64 12.41 10.26 -2.65
N ASN A 65 12.47 9.86 -3.93
CA ASN A 65 11.67 10.54 -4.95
C ASN A 65 10.17 10.28 -4.73
N CYS A 66 9.77 9.08 -4.30
CA CYS A 66 8.38 8.76 -4.02
C CYS A 66 7.79 9.66 -2.93
N ALA A 67 8.51 9.86 -1.83
CA ALA A 67 8.14 10.81 -0.78
C ALA A 67 7.94 12.22 -1.37
N MET A 68 8.92 12.73 -2.13
CA MET A 68 8.79 14.03 -2.79
C MET A 68 7.58 14.12 -3.73
N GLN A 69 7.27 13.06 -4.49
CA GLN A 69 6.13 13.03 -5.40
C GLN A 69 4.78 12.94 -4.67
N LEU A 70 4.70 12.26 -3.52
CA LEU A 70 3.49 12.24 -2.69
C LEU A 70 3.10 13.65 -2.24
N VAL A 71 4.07 14.52 -1.95
CA VAL A 71 3.81 15.92 -1.61
C VAL A 71 3.51 16.76 -2.86
N LYS A 72 4.29 16.57 -3.94
CA LYS A 72 4.25 17.45 -5.11
C LYS A 72 3.07 17.19 -6.06
N ASP A 73 2.83 15.93 -6.40
CA ASP A 73 1.80 15.51 -7.37
C ASP A 73 1.27 14.10 -7.01
N PRO A 74 0.55 13.94 -5.89
CA PRO A 74 0.05 12.64 -5.42
C PRO A 74 -0.96 11.99 -6.38
N ALA A 75 -1.63 12.77 -7.24
CA ALA A 75 -2.68 12.28 -8.12
C ALA A 75 -2.18 11.35 -9.24
N GLN A 76 -0.86 11.34 -9.49
CA GLN A 76 -0.21 10.49 -10.48
C GLN A 76 -0.18 9.00 -10.10
N PHE A 77 -0.39 8.67 -8.82
CA PHE A 77 -0.32 7.30 -8.30
C PHE A 77 -1.65 6.56 -8.40
N ASP A 78 -1.57 5.22 -8.52
CA ASP A 78 -2.72 4.32 -8.41
C ASP A 78 -2.49 3.27 -7.32
N VAL A 79 -1.55 2.35 -7.55
CA VAL A 79 -1.07 1.39 -6.56
C VAL A 79 0.41 1.63 -6.32
N ILE A 80 0.78 1.90 -5.07
CA ILE A 80 2.18 1.98 -4.65
C ILE A 80 2.53 0.64 -4.00
N LEU A 81 3.54 -0.05 -4.55
CA LEU A 81 4.00 -1.35 -4.10
C LEU A 81 5.37 -1.18 -3.44
N THR A 82 5.49 -1.52 -2.15
CA THR A 82 6.69 -1.22 -1.35
C THR A 82 7.14 -2.42 -0.53
N GLU A 83 8.42 -2.40 -0.14
CA GLU A 83 8.90 -3.14 1.02
C GLU A 83 8.23 -2.64 2.32
N ASN A 84 8.19 -3.46 3.37
CA ASN A 84 7.61 -3.16 4.68
C ASN A 84 8.03 -1.79 5.25
N MET A 85 9.33 -1.54 5.41
CA MET A 85 9.83 -0.28 6.00
C MET A 85 9.47 0.95 5.16
N PHE A 86 9.53 0.84 3.82
CA PHE A 86 9.16 1.95 2.94
C PHE A 86 7.65 2.17 2.95
N GLY A 87 6.87 1.10 3.04
CA GLY A 87 5.41 1.17 3.14
C GLY A 87 4.96 1.85 4.40
N ASP A 88 5.57 1.54 5.54
CA ASP A 88 5.31 2.17 6.84
C ASP A 88 5.44 3.70 6.72
N ILE A 89 6.61 4.18 6.28
CA ILE A 89 6.91 5.61 6.14
C ILE A 89 6.00 6.30 5.12
N LEU A 90 5.86 5.72 3.91
CA LEU A 90 5.10 6.37 2.83
C LEU A 90 3.59 6.33 3.07
N SER A 91 3.09 5.33 3.80
CA SER A 91 1.67 5.27 4.15
C SER A 91 1.28 6.36 5.15
N ASP A 92 2.14 6.65 6.13
CA ASP A 92 1.97 7.77 7.06
C ASP A 92 2.05 9.12 6.32
N GLU A 93 3.02 9.29 5.41
CA GLU A 93 3.13 10.50 4.59
C GLU A 93 1.88 10.71 3.73
N ALA A 94 1.41 9.66 3.04
CA ALA A 94 0.20 9.70 2.24
C ALA A 94 -1.04 10.03 3.11
N SER A 95 -1.10 9.51 4.34
CA SER A 95 -2.19 9.80 5.28
C SER A 95 -2.31 11.30 5.55
N MET A 96 -1.18 11.98 5.73
CA MET A 96 -1.15 13.41 6.02
C MET A 96 -1.48 14.27 4.80
N VAL A 97 -1.10 13.83 3.59
CA VAL A 97 -1.48 14.51 2.34
C VAL A 97 -3.00 14.56 2.17
N THR A 98 -3.74 13.55 2.65
CA THR A 98 -5.22 13.57 2.59
C THR A 98 -5.87 14.54 3.57
N GLY A 99 -5.15 15.00 4.60
CA GLY A 99 -5.63 15.96 5.59
C GLY A 99 -6.67 15.42 6.59
N SER A 100 -7.03 14.13 6.54
CA SER A 100 -8.04 13.56 7.46
C SER A 100 -7.81 12.08 7.77
N ILE A 101 -6.96 11.81 8.76
CA ILE A 101 -6.66 10.45 9.22
C ILE A 101 -7.90 9.69 9.71
N GLY A 102 -8.92 10.41 10.22
CA GLY A 102 -10.18 9.84 10.71
C GLY A 102 -11.07 9.20 9.63
N MET A 103 -10.70 9.33 8.35
CA MET A 103 -11.41 8.72 7.22
C MET A 103 -10.64 7.57 6.58
N LEU A 104 -9.44 7.26 7.07
CA LEU A 104 -8.57 6.26 6.44
C LEU A 104 -8.82 4.87 7.02
N ALA A 105 -8.99 3.91 6.13
CA ALA A 105 -9.22 2.52 6.47
C ALA A 105 -8.03 1.67 6.00
N SER A 106 -7.72 0.61 6.76
CA SER A 106 -6.64 -0.34 6.51
C SER A 106 -7.17 -1.77 6.33
N ALA A 107 -6.45 -2.57 5.54
CA ALA A 107 -6.71 -3.98 5.31
C ALA A 107 -5.40 -4.77 5.29
N SER A 108 -5.29 -5.76 6.16
CA SER A 108 -4.19 -6.73 6.18
C SER A 108 -4.70 -8.08 5.67
N LEU A 109 -4.27 -8.46 4.48
CA LEU A 109 -4.77 -9.62 3.74
C LEU A 109 -3.72 -10.74 3.73
N ASN A 110 -4.18 -11.99 3.77
CA ASN A 110 -3.32 -13.14 3.50
C ASN A 110 -3.55 -13.68 2.06
N ASP A 111 -2.96 -14.84 1.76
CA ASP A 111 -3.05 -15.46 0.44
C ASP A 111 -4.44 -16.04 0.12
N THR A 112 -5.32 -16.12 1.11
CA THR A 112 -6.71 -16.60 0.98
C THR A 112 -7.69 -15.44 0.90
N LYS A 113 -8.97 -15.67 1.23
CA LYS A 113 -9.98 -14.61 1.40
C LYS A 113 -9.95 -13.96 2.79
N PHE A 114 -9.15 -14.47 3.73
CA PHE A 114 -9.11 -13.94 5.09
C PHE A 114 -8.32 -12.63 5.16
N GLY A 115 -8.85 -11.67 5.90
CA GLY A 115 -8.18 -10.39 6.16
C GLY A 115 -8.65 -9.74 7.46
N LEU A 116 -7.76 -8.94 8.05
CA LEU A 116 -8.07 -8.03 9.15
C LEU A 116 -8.36 -6.65 8.56
N TYR A 117 -9.46 -6.02 8.95
CA TYR A 117 -9.88 -4.72 8.46
C TYR A 117 -10.12 -3.78 9.63
N GLU A 118 -9.45 -2.63 9.63
CA GLU A 118 -9.46 -1.71 10.78
C GLU A 118 -9.32 -0.26 10.31
N PRO A 119 -9.74 0.74 11.11
CA PRO A 119 -9.37 2.13 10.89
C PRO A 119 -7.85 2.31 10.94
N SER A 120 -7.28 3.18 10.11
CA SER A 120 -5.84 3.49 10.16
C SER A 120 -5.47 4.32 11.40
N HIS A 121 -6.43 5.05 11.97
CA HIS A 121 -6.19 5.88 13.15
C HIS A 121 -6.20 5.07 14.45
N GLY A 122 -5.53 5.57 15.48
CA GLY A 122 -5.47 4.96 16.80
C GLY A 122 -6.77 5.08 17.62
N SER A 123 -6.66 4.73 18.91
CA SER A 123 -7.80 4.58 19.83
C SER A 123 -8.46 5.88 20.33
N ALA A 124 -7.83 7.04 20.13
CA ALA A 124 -8.33 8.37 20.53
C ALA A 124 -8.99 8.40 21.95
N PRO A 125 -8.25 8.04 23.01
CA PRO A 125 -8.81 7.87 24.36
C PRO A 125 -9.34 9.17 24.98
N ASP A 126 -8.83 10.32 24.54
CA ASP A 126 -9.23 11.65 24.97
C ASP A 126 -10.67 12.03 24.57
N ILE A 127 -11.23 11.37 23.55
CA ILE A 127 -12.62 11.57 23.09
C ILE A 127 -13.54 10.36 23.34
N ALA A 128 -13.02 9.29 23.95
CA ALA A 128 -13.80 8.10 24.26
C ALA A 128 -15.02 8.45 25.14
N GLY A 129 -16.19 7.95 24.76
CA GLY A 129 -17.46 8.19 25.46
C GLY A 129 -18.07 9.58 25.25
N LYS A 130 -17.48 10.44 24.39
CA LYS A 130 -18.00 11.79 24.10
C LYS A 130 -18.93 11.88 22.88
N ASP A 131 -19.15 10.77 22.17
CA ASP A 131 -20.02 10.70 20.96
C ASP A 131 -19.63 11.68 19.83
N ILE A 132 -18.32 11.89 19.64
CA ILE A 132 -17.77 12.80 18.62
C ILE A 132 -16.73 12.13 17.70
N ALA A 133 -16.52 10.82 17.83
CA ALA A 133 -15.59 10.08 16.98
C ALA A 133 -16.13 9.97 15.56
N ASN A 134 -15.27 10.13 14.55
CA ASN A 134 -15.66 9.98 13.15
C ASN A 134 -15.77 8.48 12.78
N PRO A 135 -16.97 7.95 12.44
CA PRO A 135 -17.14 6.52 12.17
C PRO A 135 -16.75 6.11 10.74
N ILE A 136 -16.43 7.08 9.85
CA ILE A 136 -16.21 6.83 8.41
C ILE A 136 -15.13 5.77 8.18
N ALA A 137 -14.00 5.85 8.87
CA ALA A 137 -12.93 4.87 8.72
C ALA A 137 -13.42 3.44 9.01
N THR A 138 -14.21 3.24 10.08
CA THR A 138 -14.76 1.92 10.43
C THR A 138 -15.72 1.40 9.35
N VAL A 139 -16.59 2.27 8.83
CA VAL A 139 -17.52 1.91 7.75
C VAL A 139 -16.75 1.54 6.47
N LEU A 140 -15.70 2.28 6.15
CA LEU A 140 -14.85 1.98 5.00
C LEU A 140 -14.04 0.69 5.19
N SER A 141 -13.61 0.36 6.42
CA SER A 141 -13.00 -0.95 6.73
C SER A 141 -13.98 -2.09 6.47
N ALA A 142 -15.25 -1.95 6.87
CA ALA A 142 -16.29 -2.93 6.56
C ALA A 142 -16.56 -3.04 5.05
N ALA A 143 -16.52 -1.92 4.32
CA ALA A 143 -16.64 -1.91 2.87
C ALA A 143 -15.47 -2.64 2.18
N MET A 144 -14.25 -2.49 2.69
CA MET A 144 -13.09 -3.26 2.21
C MET A 144 -13.23 -4.75 2.50
N MET A 145 -13.74 -5.12 3.68
CA MET A 145 -14.03 -6.50 4.03
C MET A 145 -14.98 -7.15 3.00
N LEU A 146 -16.07 -6.47 2.66
CA LEU A 146 -17.00 -6.94 1.62
C LEU A 146 -16.35 -7.07 0.24
N ARG A 147 -15.42 -6.16 -0.10
CA ARG A 147 -14.75 -6.16 -1.41
C ARG A 147 -13.69 -7.26 -1.55
N TYR A 148 -12.97 -7.58 -0.48
CA TYR A 148 -11.79 -8.44 -0.54
C TYR A 148 -12.00 -9.84 0.05
N SER A 149 -12.94 -10.02 0.98
CA SER A 149 -13.16 -11.30 1.67
C SER A 149 -14.42 -12.07 1.26
N PHE A 150 -15.43 -11.41 0.70
CA PHE A 150 -16.70 -12.05 0.33
C PHE A 150 -16.82 -12.16 -1.20
#